data_AF-A0A2V6R8I7-F1
#
_entry.id   AF-A0A2V6R8I7-F1
#
_cell.length_a   1.000
_cell.length_b   1.000
_cell.length_c   1.000
_cell.angle_alpha   90.00
_cell.angle_beta   90.00
_cell.angle_gamma   90.00
#
_symmetry.space_group_name_H-M   'P 1'
#
loop_
_entity.id
_entity.type
_entity.pdbx_description
1 polymer ?
#
loop_
_entity_poly.entity_id
_entity_poly.type
_entity_poly.pdbx_seq_one_letter_code
_entity_poly.pdbx_strand_id
1 'polypeptide(L)'
;MTNFWRDVVMTSIRDMGQKGAAVLPGLVAMVTLLGLGALLGWMARMTLMRLARAVDFDRRSQTWGLTLALGRAGIGRPPSQILGLLAFWGVFVIVATMGIEATGVPGTAGATGTLIQFIPRLVTAVLILVVGWLAANFVGQAVLIAAVNAGVPEARLVARAARWAVLLFAFATTLTHLGIGKDMIMIAFGTTFGGVVLALAIAFGLGGRGLAREALERRLRRPREPHPRETITHL
;
A
#
# COMPACT_ATOMS: atom_id res chain seq x y z
N MET A 1 55.04 4.11 -39.91
CA MET A 1 53.97 4.71 -39.07
C MET A 1 52.64 4.87 -39.81
N THR A 2 52.60 4.93 -41.14
CA THR A 2 51.37 5.05 -41.96
C THR A 2 50.47 3.80 -41.98
N ASN A 3 51.03 2.60 -41.82
CA ASN A 3 50.25 1.34 -41.82
C ASN A 3 49.43 1.17 -40.53
N PHE A 4 49.98 1.58 -39.38
CA PHE A 4 49.28 1.54 -38.09
C PHE A 4 47.97 2.35 -38.09
N TRP A 5 47.99 3.55 -38.66
CA TRP A 5 46.78 4.39 -38.77
C TRP A 5 45.73 3.80 -39.71
N ARG A 6 46.14 3.14 -40.82
CA ARG A 6 45.19 2.43 -41.68
C ARG A 6 44.59 1.22 -40.98
N ASP A 7 45.41 0.45 -40.26
CA ASP A 7 44.94 -0.75 -39.57
C ASP A 7 43.98 -0.40 -38.44
N VAL A 8 44.27 0.62 -37.62
CA VAL A 8 43.38 1.09 -36.55
C VAL A 8 42.06 1.65 -37.08
N VAL A 9 42.09 2.42 -38.18
CA VAL A 9 40.87 2.95 -38.80
C VAL A 9 40.05 1.82 -39.41
N MET A 10 40.69 0.85 -40.07
CA MET A 10 39.99 -0.25 -40.73
C MET A 10 39.43 -1.28 -39.73
N THR A 11 40.12 -1.53 -38.62
CA THR A 11 39.58 -2.36 -37.53
C THR A 11 38.43 -1.65 -36.83
N SER A 12 38.52 -0.34 -36.57
CA SER A 12 37.43 0.43 -35.98
C SER A 12 36.18 0.45 -36.86
N ILE A 13 36.33 0.59 -38.19
CA ILE A 13 35.22 0.53 -39.16
C ILE A 13 34.60 -0.88 -39.21
N ARG A 14 35.41 -1.94 -39.19
CA ARG A 14 34.91 -3.33 -39.17
C ARG A 14 34.20 -3.65 -37.86
N ASP A 15 34.74 -3.22 -36.73
CA ASP A 15 34.10 -3.39 -35.42
C ASP A 15 32.80 -2.59 -35.32
N MET A 16 32.74 -1.37 -35.89
CA MET A 16 31.52 -0.58 -35.97
C MET A 16 30.47 -1.25 -36.87
N GLY A 17 30.90 -1.80 -38.01
CA GLY A 17 30.02 -2.54 -38.93
C GLY A 17 29.48 -3.84 -38.35
N GLN A 18 30.31 -4.60 -37.63
CA GLN A 18 29.89 -5.83 -36.93
C GLN A 18 28.96 -5.53 -35.76
N LYS A 19 29.22 -4.47 -34.98
CA LYS A 19 28.30 -4.00 -33.93
C LYS A 19 26.98 -3.51 -34.51
N GLY A 20 26.98 -2.82 -35.65
CA GLY A 20 25.76 -2.38 -36.33
C GLY A 20 24.92 -3.54 -36.85
N ALA A 21 25.54 -4.54 -37.48
CA ALA A 21 24.87 -5.75 -37.97
C ALA A 21 24.30 -6.60 -36.81
N ALA A 22 24.92 -6.58 -35.63
CA ALA A 22 24.44 -7.29 -34.45
C ALA A 22 23.20 -6.65 -33.80
N VAL A 23 22.94 -5.35 -34.02
CA VAL A 23 21.76 -4.65 -33.49
C VAL A 23 20.50 -4.91 -34.33
N LEU A 24 20.64 -5.20 -35.63
CA LEU A 24 19.52 -5.47 -36.54
C LEU A 24 18.62 -6.63 -36.05
N PRO A 25 19.15 -7.83 -35.69
CA PRO A 25 18.35 -8.91 -35.11
C PRO A 25 17.65 -8.50 -33.82
N GLY A 26 18.32 -7.72 -32.96
CA GLY A 26 17.78 -7.22 -31.71
C GLY A 26 16.61 -6.26 -31.90
N LEU A 27 16.67 -5.36 -32.90
CA LEU A 27 15.58 -4.46 -33.23
C LEU A 27 14.35 -5.21 -33.77
N VAL A 28 14.55 -6.21 -34.61
CA VAL A 28 13.47 -7.07 -35.09
C VAL A 28 12.83 -7.81 -33.92
N ALA A 29 13.64 -8.40 -33.03
CA ALA A 29 13.15 -9.05 -31.81
C ALA A 29 12.35 -8.07 -30.93
N MET A 30 12.85 -6.85 -30.72
CA MET A 30 12.18 -5.81 -29.95
C MET A 30 10.81 -5.43 -30.53
N VAL A 31 10.73 -5.17 -31.84
CA VAL A 31 9.46 -4.82 -32.51
C VAL A 31 8.46 -5.98 -32.41
N THR A 32 8.93 -7.21 -32.63
CA THR A 32 8.10 -8.41 -32.53
C THR A 32 7.57 -8.61 -31.12
N LEU A 33 8.43 -8.43 -30.10
CA LEU A 33 8.06 -8.49 -28.69
C LEU A 33 7.08 -7.38 -28.32
N LEU A 34 7.28 -6.14 -28.75
CA LEU A 34 6.34 -5.04 -28.49
C LEU A 34 4.95 -5.33 -29.06
N GLY A 35 4.87 -5.88 -30.28
CA GLY A 35 3.62 -6.32 -30.87
C GLY A 35 2.94 -7.41 -30.03
N LEU A 36 3.71 -8.42 -29.60
CA LEU A 36 3.23 -9.49 -28.72
C LEU A 36 2.78 -8.93 -27.35
N GLY A 37 3.50 -7.96 -26.80
CA GLY A 37 3.21 -7.32 -25.52
C GLY A 37 1.92 -6.53 -25.55
N ALA A 38 1.63 -5.82 -26.64
CA ALA A 38 0.34 -5.15 -26.83
C ALA A 38 -0.81 -6.16 -26.88
N LEU A 39 -0.63 -7.30 -27.57
CA LEU A 39 -1.63 -8.37 -27.65
C LEU A 39 -1.86 -9.03 -26.27
N LEU A 40 -0.79 -9.40 -25.58
CA LEU A 40 -0.84 -9.98 -24.23
C LEU A 40 -1.45 -9.01 -23.22
N GLY A 41 -1.07 -7.73 -23.28
CA GLY A 41 -1.63 -6.68 -22.44
C GLY A 41 -3.13 -6.50 -22.68
N TRP A 42 -3.57 -6.55 -23.94
CA TRP A 42 -4.99 -6.51 -24.28
C TRP A 42 -5.75 -7.72 -23.73
N MET A 43 -5.19 -8.93 -23.83
CA MET A 43 -5.76 -10.14 -23.22
C MET A 43 -5.84 -10.03 -21.70
N ALA A 44 -4.77 -9.58 -21.03
CA ALA A 44 -4.70 -9.40 -19.58
C ALA A 44 -5.75 -8.39 -19.08
N ARG A 45 -5.91 -7.27 -19.80
CA ARG A 45 -6.98 -6.30 -19.54
C ARG A 45 -8.36 -6.96 -19.64
N MET A 46 -8.58 -7.79 -20.66
CA MET A 46 -9.86 -8.47 -20.86
C MET A 46 -10.17 -9.46 -19.73
N THR A 47 -9.21 -10.29 -19.32
CA THR A 47 -9.38 -11.25 -18.22
C THR A 47 -9.60 -10.56 -16.89
N LEU A 48 -8.83 -9.51 -16.56
CA LEU A 48 -9.06 -8.73 -15.34
C LEU A 48 -10.43 -8.06 -15.34
N MET A 49 -10.86 -7.47 -16.45
CA MET A 49 -12.18 -6.87 -16.55
C MET A 49 -13.31 -7.90 -16.46
N ARG A 50 -13.08 -9.15 -16.89
CA ARG A 50 -14.04 -10.25 -16.74
C ARG A 50 -14.10 -10.73 -15.29
N LEU A 51 -12.95 -10.94 -14.64
CA LEU A 51 -12.86 -11.31 -13.23
C LEU A 51 -13.48 -10.24 -12.32
N ALA A 52 -13.16 -8.97 -12.54
CA ALA A 52 -13.70 -7.86 -11.76
C ALA A 52 -15.22 -7.75 -11.88
N ARG A 53 -15.77 -8.01 -13.07
CA ARG A 53 -17.22 -8.08 -13.29
C ARG A 53 -17.85 -9.33 -12.66
N ALA A 54 -17.19 -10.49 -12.75
CA ALA A 54 -17.67 -11.74 -12.15
C ALA A 54 -17.75 -11.67 -10.62
N VAL A 55 -16.89 -10.87 -9.98
CA VAL A 55 -16.87 -10.66 -8.52
C VAL A 55 -17.83 -9.54 -8.09
N ASP A 56 -18.55 -8.89 -9.01
CA ASP A 56 -19.37 -7.71 -8.74
C ASP A 56 -18.57 -6.60 -8.02
N PHE A 57 -17.29 -6.48 -8.35
CA PHE A 57 -16.37 -5.57 -7.67
C PHE A 57 -16.85 -4.12 -7.75
N ASP A 58 -17.46 -3.73 -8.87
CA ASP A 58 -18.02 -2.39 -9.06
C ASP A 58 -19.22 -2.13 -8.14
N ARG A 59 -20.10 -3.12 -7.90
CA ARG A 59 -21.25 -2.99 -6.99
C ARG A 59 -20.83 -3.01 -5.52
N ARG A 60 -19.87 -3.87 -5.13
CA ARG A 60 -19.31 -3.86 -3.77
C ARG A 60 -18.53 -2.58 -3.48
N SER A 61 -17.77 -2.10 -4.45
CA SER A 61 -17.04 -0.82 -4.36
C SER A 61 -17.96 0.38 -4.09
N GLN A 62 -19.19 0.38 -4.62
CA GLN A 62 -20.19 1.40 -4.32
C GLN A 62 -20.66 1.34 -2.85
N THR A 63 -20.94 0.14 -2.34
CA THR A 63 -21.30 -0.04 -0.91
C THR A 63 -20.16 0.31 0.04
N TRP A 64 -18.94 0.20 -0.45
CA TRP A 64 -17.70 0.56 0.22
C TRP A 64 -17.35 2.05 0.04
N GLY A 65 -18.12 2.83 -0.73
CA GLY A 65 -17.86 4.25 -0.94
C GLY A 65 -16.55 4.55 -1.67
N LEU A 66 -15.88 3.55 -2.25
CA LEU A 66 -14.62 3.72 -2.99
C LEU A 66 -14.88 4.44 -4.33
N THR A 67 -16.03 4.20 -4.96
CA THR A 67 -16.49 4.95 -6.14
C THR A 67 -16.72 6.43 -5.83
N LEU A 68 -17.25 6.77 -4.65
CA LEU A 68 -17.46 8.15 -4.21
C LEU A 68 -16.12 8.85 -3.90
N ALA A 69 -15.16 8.13 -3.32
CA ALA A 69 -13.82 8.65 -3.07
C ALA A 69 -13.07 8.95 -4.38
N LEU A 70 -13.12 8.04 -5.36
CA LEU A 70 -12.53 8.22 -6.69
C LEU A 70 -13.22 9.33 -7.48
N GLY A 71 -14.56 9.43 -7.38
CA GLY A 71 -15.33 10.52 -7.99
C GLY A 71 -14.94 11.90 -7.45
N ARG A 72 -14.70 12.03 -6.13
CA ARG A 72 -14.18 13.28 -5.54
C ARG A 72 -12.77 13.63 -6.00
N ALA A 73 -11.98 12.65 -6.42
CA ALA A 73 -10.66 12.85 -7.01
C ALA A 73 -10.71 13.16 -8.53
N GLY A 74 -11.91 13.32 -9.11
CA GLY A 74 -12.10 13.61 -10.55
C GLY A 74 -11.98 12.37 -11.46
N ILE A 75 -11.88 11.17 -10.89
CA ILE A 75 -11.75 9.92 -11.64
C ILE A 75 -13.14 9.33 -11.86
N GLY A 76 -13.75 9.64 -13.00
CA GLY A 76 -15.09 9.14 -13.39
C GLY A 76 -15.11 7.69 -13.92
N ARG A 77 -13.99 6.96 -13.85
CA ARG A 77 -13.91 5.57 -14.34
C ARG A 77 -14.12 4.57 -13.20
N PRO A 78 -14.83 3.45 -13.43
CA PRO A 78 -14.99 2.43 -12.41
C PRO A 78 -13.64 1.81 -12.04
N PRO A 79 -13.44 1.38 -10.77
CA PRO A 79 -12.19 0.80 -10.30
C PRO A 79 -11.72 -0.38 -11.15
N SER A 80 -12.66 -1.19 -11.66
CA SER A 80 -12.37 -2.32 -12.56
C SER A 80 -11.64 -1.91 -13.84
N GLN A 81 -11.95 -0.73 -14.38
CA GLN A 81 -11.27 -0.20 -15.57
C GLN A 81 -9.87 0.31 -15.26
N ILE A 82 -9.67 0.91 -14.09
CA ILE A 82 -8.34 1.36 -13.65
C ILE A 82 -7.43 0.14 -13.49
N LEU A 83 -7.92 -0.93 -12.84
CA LEU A 83 -7.19 -2.18 -12.70
C LEU A 83 -6.85 -2.82 -14.05
N GLY A 84 -7.80 -2.85 -15.00
CA GLY A 84 -7.55 -3.36 -16.35
C GLY A 84 -6.53 -2.54 -17.14
N LEU A 85 -6.52 -1.21 -16.95
CA LEU A 85 -5.53 -0.33 -17.58
C LEU A 85 -4.14 -0.50 -16.96
N LEU A 86 -4.06 -0.63 -15.63
CA LEU A 86 -2.82 -0.94 -14.92
C LEU A 86 -2.24 -2.29 -15.35
N ALA A 87 -3.07 -3.31 -15.54
CA ALA A 87 -2.61 -4.61 -16.03
C ALA A 87 -2.10 -4.53 -17.49
N PHE A 88 -2.79 -3.79 -18.36
CA PHE A 88 -2.31 -3.55 -19.73
C PHE A 88 -0.92 -2.93 -19.72
N TRP A 89 -0.74 -1.82 -18.99
CA TRP A 89 0.54 -1.12 -18.93
C TRP A 89 1.62 -1.95 -18.24
N GLY A 90 1.27 -2.71 -17.20
CA GLY A 90 2.22 -3.60 -16.52
C GLY A 90 2.77 -4.68 -17.45
N VAL A 91 1.89 -5.38 -18.17
CA VAL A 91 2.30 -6.38 -19.16
C VAL A 91 3.08 -5.74 -20.30
N PHE A 92 2.62 -4.60 -20.81
CA PHE A 92 3.30 -3.88 -21.88
C PHE A 92 4.72 -3.48 -21.47
N VAL A 93 4.91 -2.93 -20.27
CA VAL A 93 6.23 -2.52 -19.76
C VAL A 93 7.16 -3.72 -19.58
N ILE A 94 6.68 -4.84 -19.05
CA ILE A 94 7.48 -6.08 -18.92
C ILE A 94 7.94 -6.59 -20.28
N VAL A 95 7.05 -6.63 -21.25
CA VAL A 95 7.42 -7.12 -22.59
C VAL A 95 8.29 -6.09 -23.32
N ALA A 96 8.10 -4.79 -23.07
CA ALA A 96 8.99 -3.76 -23.56
C ALA A 96 10.41 -3.91 -23.00
N THR A 97 10.58 -4.22 -21.70
CA THR A 97 11.92 -4.48 -21.14
C THR A 97 12.54 -5.75 -21.72
N MET A 98 11.75 -6.80 -21.99
CA MET A 98 12.23 -7.98 -22.72
C MET A 98 12.76 -7.61 -24.11
N GLY A 99 12.03 -6.75 -24.82
CA GLY A 99 12.44 -6.23 -26.13
C GLY A 99 13.75 -5.44 -26.05
N ILE A 100 13.89 -4.59 -25.04
CA ILE A 100 15.11 -3.82 -24.79
C ILE A 100 16.29 -4.75 -24.44
N GLU A 101 16.08 -5.75 -23.61
CA GLU A 101 17.10 -6.76 -23.29
C GLU A 101 17.55 -7.56 -24.53
N ALA A 102 16.62 -7.87 -25.43
CA ALA A 102 16.90 -8.57 -26.68
C ALA A 102 17.81 -7.75 -27.64
N THR A 103 17.91 -6.43 -27.47
CA THR A 103 18.84 -5.59 -28.25
C THR A 103 20.30 -5.75 -27.80
N GLY A 104 20.57 -6.39 -26.66
CA GLY A 104 21.92 -6.64 -26.18
C GLY A 104 22.65 -5.39 -25.63
N VAL A 105 21.92 -4.30 -25.36
CA VAL A 105 22.50 -3.08 -24.79
C VAL A 105 23.08 -3.37 -23.40
N PRO A 106 24.36 -3.06 -23.14
CA PRO A 106 24.96 -3.25 -21.82
C PRO A 106 24.17 -2.50 -20.74
N GLY A 107 23.86 -3.18 -19.63
CA GLY A 107 23.13 -2.60 -18.49
C GLY A 107 21.61 -2.77 -18.50
N THR A 108 21.02 -3.41 -19.51
CA THR A 108 19.58 -3.68 -19.56
C THR A 108 19.19 -5.04 -18.96
N ALA A 109 20.15 -5.95 -18.82
CA ALA A 109 19.93 -7.30 -18.33
C ALA A 109 19.32 -7.32 -16.90
N GLY A 110 18.24 -8.10 -16.73
CA GLY A 110 17.62 -8.31 -15.41
C GLY A 110 16.51 -7.32 -15.06
N ALA A 111 16.24 -6.31 -15.90
CA ALA A 111 15.11 -5.40 -15.73
C ALA A 111 13.77 -6.15 -15.75
N THR A 112 13.62 -7.08 -16.70
CA THR A 112 12.45 -7.94 -16.85
C THR A 112 12.23 -8.81 -15.63
N GLY A 113 13.28 -9.44 -15.10
CA GLY A 113 13.19 -10.28 -13.90
C GLY A 113 12.70 -9.49 -12.68
N THR A 114 13.21 -8.27 -12.52
CA THR A 114 12.79 -7.35 -11.45
C THR A 114 11.32 -6.97 -11.58
N LEU A 115 10.84 -6.67 -12.79
CA LEU A 115 9.44 -6.33 -13.04
C LEU A 115 8.49 -7.54 -12.85
N ILE A 116 8.91 -8.74 -13.23
CA ILE A 116 8.13 -9.96 -12.97
C ILE A 116 7.99 -10.19 -11.46
N GLN A 117 9.05 -10.01 -10.69
CA GLN A 117 9.02 -10.11 -9.22
C GLN A 117 8.18 -9.00 -8.56
N PHE A 118 7.95 -7.88 -9.26
CA PHE A 118 7.08 -6.81 -8.81
C PHE A 118 5.60 -7.18 -8.90
N ILE A 119 5.19 -8.07 -9.83
CA ILE A 119 3.77 -8.47 -9.98
C ILE A 119 3.21 -9.10 -8.68
N PRO A 120 3.81 -10.13 -8.08
CA PRO A 120 3.32 -10.70 -6.83
C PRO A 120 3.25 -9.68 -5.68
N ARG A 121 4.25 -8.78 -5.59
CA ARG A 121 4.28 -7.71 -4.58
C ARG A 121 3.13 -6.73 -4.79
N LEU A 122 2.84 -6.35 -6.04
CA LEU A 122 1.73 -5.48 -6.39
C LEU A 122 0.38 -6.10 -6.01
N VAL A 123 0.18 -7.39 -6.30
CA VAL A 123 -1.03 -8.12 -5.91
C VAL A 123 -1.19 -8.12 -4.39
N THR A 124 -0.11 -8.43 -3.67
CA THR A 124 -0.13 -8.46 -2.19
C THR A 124 -0.39 -7.07 -1.61
N ALA A 125 0.20 -6.02 -2.19
CA ALA A 125 -0.06 -4.64 -1.83
C ALA A 125 -1.53 -4.23 -2.00
N VAL A 126 -2.16 -4.62 -3.11
CA VAL A 126 -3.60 -4.39 -3.32
C VAL A 126 -4.43 -5.14 -2.29
N LEU A 127 -4.08 -6.40 -1.97
CA LEU A 127 -4.75 -7.17 -0.92
C LEU A 127 -4.63 -6.48 0.46
N ILE A 128 -3.43 -5.98 0.81
CA ILE A 128 -3.21 -5.23 2.06
C ILE A 128 -4.08 -3.99 2.11
N LEU A 129 -4.20 -3.22 1.01
CA LEU A 129 -5.10 -2.06 0.97
C LEU A 129 -6.56 -2.43 1.15
N VAL A 130 -7.03 -3.49 0.49
CA VAL A 130 -8.43 -3.95 0.62
C VAL A 130 -8.72 -4.40 2.05
N VAL A 131 -7.86 -5.23 2.62
CA VAL A 131 -7.99 -5.71 4.01
C VAL A 131 -7.89 -4.55 5.00
N GLY A 132 -6.92 -3.65 4.82
CA GLY A 132 -6.73 -2.48 5.66
C GLY A 132 -7.90 -1.51 5.61
N TRP A 133 -8.49 -1.31 4.42
CA TRP A 133 -9.69 -0.50 4.26
C TRP A 133 -10.90 -1.12 4.98
N LEU A 134 -11.09 -2.45 4.85
CA LEU A 134 -12.17 -3.17 5.54
C LEU A 134 -11.98 -3.10 7.07
N ALA A 135 -10.76 -3.36 7.53
CA ALA A 135 -10.38 -3.26 8.94
C ALA A 135 -10.61 -1.85 9.49
N ALA A 136 -10.28 -0.80 8.73
CA ALA A 136 -10.50 0.57 9.15
C ALA A 136 -11.97 0.92 9.36
N ASN A 137 -12.87 0.40 8.51
CA ASN A 137 -14.31 0.60 8.70
C ASN A 137 -14.83 -0.18 9.90
N PHE A 138 -14.41 -1.45 10.04
CA PHE A 138 -14.78 -2.28 11.17
C PHE A 138 -14.35 -1.66 12.50
N VAL A 139 -13.07 -1.26 12.60
CA VAL A 139 -12.52 -0.59 13.79
C VAL A 139 -13.22 0.74 14.03
N GLY A 140 -13.44 1.54 12.98
CA GLY A 140 -14.16 2.82 13.11
C GLY A 140 -15.58 2.65 13.66
N GLN A 141 -16.33 1.65 13.19
CA GLN A 141 -17.67 1.37 13.70
C GLN A 141 -17.63 0.80 15.13
N ALA A 142 -16.73 -0.13 15.43
CA ALA A 142 -16.57 -0.69 16.78
C ALA A 142 -16.24 0.41 17.80
N VAL A 143 -15.31 1.30 17.46
CA VAL A 143 -14.93 2.45 18.30
C VAL A 143 -16.09 3.43 18.46
N LEU A 144 -16.88 3.68 17.41
CA LEU A 144 -18.06 4.54 17.51
C LEU A 144 -19.08 3.98 18.50
N ILE A 145 -19.41 2.70 18.40
CA ILE A 145 -20.37 2.04 19.29
C ILE A 145 -19.86 2.08 20.73
N ALA A 146 -18.59 1.75 20.95
CA ALA A 146 -17.98 1.80 22.27
C ALA A 146 -17.98 3.22 22.87
N ALA A 147 -17.64 4.24 22.08
CA ALA A 147 -17.57 5.62 22.53
C ALA A 147 -18.95 6.21 22.83
N VAL A 148 -19.98 5.87 22.03
CA VAL A 148 -21.38 6.27 22.32
C VAL A 148 -21.87 5.61 23.60
N ASN A 149 -21.62 4.30 23.78
CA ASN A 149 -22.03 3.58 24.99
C ASN A 149 -21.31 4.08 26.25
N ALA A 150 -20.09 4.60 26.10
CA ALA A 150 -19.32 5.20 27.19
C ALA A 150 -19.69 6.68 27.46
N GLY A 151 -20.62 7.27 26.70
CA GLY A 151 -21.05 8.66 26.88
C GLY A 151 -19.98 9.70 26.49
N VAL A 152 -19.06 9.36 25.57
CA VAL A 152 -17.99 10.28 25.14
C VAL A 152 -18.59 11.45 24.33
N PRO A 153 -18.36 12.72 24.72
CA PRO A 153 -18.97 13.90 24.06
C PRO A 153 -18.68 13.99 22.56
N GLU A 154 -17.56 13.43 22.10
CA GLU A 154 -17.04 13.49 20.73
C GLU A 154 -16.82 12.08 20.13
N ALA A 155 -17.74 11.15 20.37
CA ALA A 155 -17.63 9.75 19.92
C ALA A 155 -17.33 9.58 18.42
N ARG A 156 -17.88 10.47 17.58
CA ARG A 156 -17.65 10.47 16.12
C ARG A 156 -16.21 10.85 15.76
N LEU A 157 -15.60 11.78 16.51
CA LEU A 157 -14.24 12.22 16.28
C LEU A 157 -13.24 11.11 16.63
N VAL A 158 -13.46 10.43 17.77
CA VAL A 158 -12.64 9.29 18.20
C VAL A 158 -12.72 8.13 17.21
N ALA A 159 -13.93 7.79 16.76
CA ALA A 159 -14.14 6.78 15.73
C ALA A 159 -13.45 7.12 14.40
N ARG A 160 -13.53 8.39 13.98
CA ARG A 160 -12.87 8.89 12.77
C ARG A 160 -11.35 8.84 12.91
N ALA A 161 -10.80 9.22 14.05
CA ALA A 161 -9.37 9.14 14.32
C ALA A 161 -8.87 7.69 14.25
N ALA A 162 -9.60 6.74 14.87
CA ALA A 162 -9.27 5.32 14.81
C ALA A 162 -9.29 4.79 13.37
N ARG A 163 -10.33 5.13 12.60
CA ARG A 163 -10.41 4.76 11.17
C ARG A 163 -9.22 5.30 10.37
N TRP A 164 -8.87 6.57 10.53
CA TRP A 164 -7.74 7.18 9.84
C TRP A 164 -6.40 6.58 10.25
N ALA A 165 -6.23 6.23 11.53
CA ALA A 165 -5.02 5.57 12.01
C ALA A 165 -4.82 4.20 11.32
N VAL A 166 -5.88 3.39 11.21
CA VAL A 166 -5.81 2.09 10.52
C VAL A 166 -5.56 2.26 9.02
N LEU A 167 -6.21 3.22 8.36
CA LEU A 167 -5.96 3.50 6.94
C LEU A 167 -4.52 3.96 6.69
N LEU A 168 -4.01 4.87 7.51
CA LEU A 168 -2.64 5.35 7.41
C LEU A 168 -1.64 4.21 7.61
N PHE A 169 -1.88 3.32 8.58
CA PHE A 169 -1.05 2.14 8.83
C PHE A 169 -1.06 1.16 7.66
N ALA A 170 -2.25 0.86 7.11
CA ALA A 170 -2.39 0.00 5.94
C ALA A 170 -1.69 0.59 4.71
N PHE A 171 -1.80 1.90 4.50
CA PHE A 171 -1.12 2.60 3.42
C PHE A 171 0.41 2.55 3.56
N ALA A 172 0.93 2.82 4.77
CA ALA A 172 2.36 2.69 5.05
C ALA A 172 2.88 1.26 4.83
N THR A 173 2.12 0.26 5.29
CA THR A 173 2.45 -1.17 5.07
C THR A 173 2.44 -1.51 3.59
N THR A 174 1.50 -0.95 2.81
CA THR A 174 1.45 -1.13 1.37
C THR A 174 2.70 -0.58 0.70
N LEU A 175 3.08 0.67 0.99
CA LEU A 175 4.25 1.29 0.38
C LEU A 175 5.57 0.57 0.75
N THR A 176 5.71 0.15 2.00
CA THR A 176 6.87 -0.66 2.43
C THR A 176 6.90 -2.03 1.77
N HIS A 177 5.74 -2.65 1.53
CA HIS A 177 5.64 -3.92 0.81
C HIS A 177 5.98 -3.79 -0.68
N LEU A 178 5.61 -2.67 -1.32
CA LEU A 178 6.05 -2.34 -2.68
C LEU A 178 7.57 -2.09 -2.77
N GLY A 179 8.26 -1.88 -1.65
CA GLY A 179 9.68 -1.54 -1.62
C GLY A 179 9.96 -0.08 -1.98
N ILE A 180 8.94 0.76 -2.06
CA ILE A 180 9.09 2.18 -2.36
C ILE A 180 9.58 2.89 -1.10
N GLY A 181 10.86 3.28 -1.07
CA GLY A 181 11.43 4.08 0.02
C GLY A 181 11.21 3.46 1.41
N LYS A 182 11.26 2.12 1.52
CA LYS A 182 10.88 1.38 2.73
C LYS A 182 11.48 1.97 4.01
N ASP A 183 12.79 2.23 4.01
CA ASP A 183 13.49 2.76 5.17
C ASP A 183 13.05 4.17 5.51
N MET A 184 12.86 5.02 4.47
CA MET A 184 12.37 6.38 4.65
C MET A 184 10.95 6.39 5.23
N ILE A 185 10.07 5.50 4.76
CA ILE A 185 8.70 5.37 5.27
C ILE A 185 8.71 4.84 6.70
N MET A 186 9.51 3.81 7.00
CA MET A 186 9.62 3.26 8.35
C MET A 186 10.10 4.33 9.35
N ILE A 187 11.12 5.10 8.99
CA ILE A 187 11.65 6.18 9.84
C ILE A 187 10.62 7.30 10.00
N ALA A 188 10.02 7.78 8.92
CA ALA A 188 9.06 8.89 8.96
C ALA A 188 7.77 8.50 9.70
N PHE A 189 7.23 7.31 9.42
CA PHE A 189 6.05 6.80 10.11
C PHE A 189 6.36 6.52 11.58
N GLY A 190 7.50 5.89 11.89
CA GLY A 190 7.91 5.60 13.26
C GLY A 190 8.10 6.85 14.11
N THR A 191 8.72 7.89 13.55
CA THR A 191 8.91 9.18 14.24
C THR A 191 7.59 9.96 14.39
N THR A 192 6.76 10.01 13.34
CA THR A 192 5.46 10.69 13.41
C THR A 192 4.51 9.99 14.38
N PHE A 193 4.34 8.68 14.23
CA PHE A 193 3.46 7.88 15.08
C PHE A 193 3.99 7.84 16.52
N GLY A 194 5.29 7.64 16.71
CA GLY A 194 5.93 7.71 18.02
C GLY A 194 5.75 9.07 18.68
N GLY A 195 5.88 10.17 17.92
CA GLY A 195 5.64 11.53 18.40
C GLY A 195 4.18 11.77 18.82
N VAL A 196 3.21 11.31 18.02
CA VAL A 196 1.79 11.41 18.36
C VAL A 196 1.47 10.58 19.62
N VAL A 197 1.93 9.34 19.69
CA VAL A 197 1.71 8.47 20.86
C VAL A 197 2.34 9.07 22.11
N LEU A 198 3.56 9.60 22.01
CA LEU A 198 4.25 10.25 23.13
C LEU A 198 3.50 11.51 23.59
N ALA A 199 3.07 12.36 22.66
CA ALA A 199 2.31 13.57 22.97
C ALA A 199 0.98 13.23 23.66
N LEU A 200 0.26 12.21 23.17
CA LEU A 200 -0.97 11.73 23.79
C LEU A 200 -0.70 11.14 25.17
N ALA A 201 0.34 10.31 25.33
CA ALA A 201 0.70 9.74 26.62
C ALA A 201 0.98 10.82 27.67
N ILE A 202 1.70 11.88 27.29
CA ILE A 202 1.97 13.04 28.17
C ILE A 202 0.68 13.82 28.47
N ALA A 203 -0.16 14.10 27.47
CA ALA A 203 -1.41 14.82 27.64
C ALA A 203 -2.38 14.07 28.57
N PHE A 204 -2.58 12.77 28.37
CA PHE A 204 -3.41 11.93 29.24
C PHE A 204 -2.78 11.72 30.62
N GLY A 205 -1.46 11.55 30.70
CA GLY A 205 -0.75 11.36 31.97
C GLY A 205 -0.83 12.59 32.89
N LEU A 206 -0.62 13.79 32.33
CA LEU A 206 -0.74 15.04 33.07
C LEU A 206 -2.21 15.41 33.35
N GLY A 207 -3.09 15.31 32.35
CA GLY A 207 -4.51 15.67 32.48
C GLY A 207 -5.32 14.70 33.35
N GLY A 208 -4.96 13.42 33.38
CA GLY A 208 -5.63 12.38 34.16
C GLY A 208 -5.17 12.26 35.61
N ARG A 209 -4.15 13.02 36.04
CA ARG A 209 -3.55 12.89 37.39
C ARG A 209 -4.57 13.07 38.52
N GLY A 210 -5.53 13.99 38.36
CA GLY A 210 -6.60 14.21 39.34
C GLY A 210 -7.54 13.00 39.47
N LEU A 211 -8.03 12.49 38.33
CA LEU A 211 -8.88 11.30 38.28
C LEU A 211 -8.16 10.06 38.82
N ALA A 212 -6.88 9.89 38.48
CA ALA A 212 -6.07 8.79 38.99
C ALA A 212 -5.92 8.84 40.51
N ARG A 213 -5.69 10.05 41.07
CA ARG A 213 -5.63 10.25 42.53
C ARG A 213 -6.96 9.88 43.20
N GLU A 214 -8.08 10.37 42.67
CA GLU A 214 -9.39 10.10 43.24
C GLU A 214 -9.77 8.61 43.14
N ALA A 215 -9.47 7.96 42.01
CA ALA A 215 -9.69 6.53 41.82
C ALA A 215 -8.86 5.69 42.81
N LEU A 216 -7.61 6.10 43.07
CA LEU A 216 -6.73 5.45 44.03
C LEU A 216 -7.23 5.65 45.47
N GLU A 217 -7.59 6.87 45.84
CA GLU A 217 -8.15 7.19 47.16
C GLU A 217 -9.45 6.41 47.43
N ARG A 218 -10.35 6.29 46.45
CA ARG A 218 -11.57 5.46 46.57
C ARG A 218 -11.27 3.97 46.75
N ARG A 219 -10.26 3.42 46.07
CA ARG A 219 -9.86 2.01 46.23
C ARG A 219 -9.16 1.73 47.56
N LEU A 220 -8.33 2.65 48.04
CA LEU A 220 -7.65 2.54 49.35
C LEU A 220 -8.57 2.82 50.53
N ARG A 221 -9.61 3.65 50.36
CA ARG A 221 -10.61 3.94 51.40
C ARG A 221 -11.70 2.89 51.59
N ARG A 222 -11.62 1.71 50.95
CA ARG A 222 -12.61 0.63 51.15
C ARG A 222 -12.75 0.38 52.66
N PRO A 223 -13.84 0.81 53.32
CA PRO A 223 -13.94 0.70 54.76
C PRO A 223 -13.98 -0.79 55.10
N ARG A 224 -13.19 -1.22 56.09
CA ARG A 224 -13.48 -2.45 56.81
C ARG A 224 -14.95 -2.33 57.23
N GLU A 225 -15.80 -3.23 56.73
CA GLU A 225 -17.18 -3.33 57.18
C GLU A 225 -17.17 -3.34 58.72
N PRO A 226 -17.85 -2.39 59.38
CA PRO A 226 -18.07 -2.51 60.81
C PRO A 226 -18.88 -3.79 61.00
N HIS A 227 -18.29 -4.78 61.66
CA HIS A 227 -19.02 -5.97 62.09
C HIS A 227 -20.36 -5.52 62.68
N PRO A 228 -21.49 -6.09 62.21
CA PRO A 228 -22.78 -5.83 62.81
C PRO A 228 -22.66 -6.09 64.30
N ARG A 229 -22.80 -5.03 65.11
CA ARG A 229 -23.02 -5.24 66.54
C ARG A 229 -24.34 -5.97 66.62
N GLU A 230 -24.27 -7.26 66.93
CA GLU A 230 -25.42 -8.04 67.39
C GLU A 230 -25.95 -7.36 68.64
N THR A 231 -26.87 -6.41 68.43
CA THR A 231 -27.76 -5.93 69.47
C THR A 231 -28.72 -7.07 69.73
N ILE A 232 -28.31 -8.00 70.59
CA ILE A 232 -29.20 -8.96 71.22
C ILE A 232 -30.06 -8.15 72.20
N THR A 233 -31.18 -7.64 71.67
CA THR A 233 -32.30 -7.12 72.45
C THR A 233 -33.41 -8.16 72.40
N HIS A 234 -33.36 -9.09 73.35
CA HIS A 234 -34.49 -9.87 73.85
C HIS A 234 -34.15 -10.11 75.34
N LEU A 235 -34.73 -9.36 76.28
CA LEU A 235 -35.96 -9.71 77.01
C LEU A 235 -35.94 -11.15 77.53
#